data_AF-A0A257YEI2-F1
#
_entry.id   AF-A0A257YEI2-F1
#
_cell.length_a   1.000
_cell.length_b   1.000
_cell.length_c   1.000
_cell.angle_alpha   90.00
_cell.angle_beta   90.00
_cell.angle_gamma   90.00
#
_symmetry.space_group_name_H-M   'P 1'
#
loop_
_entity.id
_entity.type
_entity.pdbx_description
1 polymer ?
#
loop_
_entity_poly.entity_id
_entity_poly.type
_entity_poly.pdbx_seq_one_letter_code
_entity_poly.pdbx_strand_id
1 'polypeptide(L)'
;YARMLEEEGRFSEAAAKHEIMLSTLAELKAEEASSTFYAQAALGHALAGEWDRARERPEFARNNIVDRRNRGVPEENSSRAVELLDLHDILRLAHEGNLVQARRNFAARSQWLEPSLGALMEANRILREGAPAEELTGMLTQTPEEMWKERRDAAMAVKLQKDTDNDTLFDLIWPYAKIGEFEDQSKETWRVAKSRMMATKPDEKTGRWYVATYGNRLVTIDSIVLHSALQAKAAGKQGFTMMLYLSDRTSYYGPLTSAFVRFVDPGEPGVDAERYLAADDVIAELRQVIPSPEEIKAKKKKQPKMI
;
A
#
# COMPACT_ATOMS: atom_id res chain seq x y z
N TYR A 1 -3.16 -2.67 1.53
CA TYR A 1 -3.54 -3.38 2.77
C TYR A 1 -4.79 -2.79 3.41
N ALA A 2 -4.84 -1.49 3.75
CA ALA A 2 -6.06 -0.87 4.33
C ALA A 2 -7.36 -1.15 3.55
N ARG A 3 -7.32 -1.03 2.20
CA ARG A 3 -8.47 -1.37 1.34
C ARG A 3 -8.94 -2.84 1.44
N MET A 4 -8.03 -3.78 1.71
CA MET A 4 -8.41 -5.19 1.94
C MET A 4 -9.10 -5.36 3.30
N LEU A 5 -8.61 -4.66 4.33
CA LEU A 5 -9.25 -4.65 5.65
C LEU A 5 -10.67 -4.06 5.57
N GLU A 6 -10.86 -3.00 4.77
CA GLU A 6 -12.20 -2.45 4.49
C GLU A 6 -13.10 -3.46 3.79
N GLU A 7 -12.58 -4.21 2.82
CA GLU A 7 -13.33 -5.30 2.14
C GLU A 7 -13.74 -6.43 3.10
N GLU A 8 -12.95 -6.66 4.15
CA GLU A 8 -13.25 -7.61 5.23
C GLU A 8 -14.14 -7.02 6.34
N GLY A 9 -14.55 -5.75 6.24
CA GLY A 9 -15.33 -5.06 7.28
C GLY A 9 -14.53 -4.66 8.52
N ARG A 10 -13.20 -4.76 8.49
CA ARG A 10 -12.29 -4.44 9.60
C ARG A 10 -11.91 -2.96 9.59
N PHE A 11 -12.92 -2.08 9.73
CA PHE A 11 -12.77 -0.65 9.51
C PHE A 11 -11.84 0.06 10.50
N SER A 12 -11.87 -0.30 11.79
CA SER A 12 -10.96 0.29 12.79
C SER A 12 -9.48 -0.02 12.49
N GLU A 13 -9.19 -1.23 12.04
CA GLU A 13 -7.83 -1.60 11.64
C GLU A 13 -7.41 -0.90 10.35
N ALA A 14 -8.32 -0.78 9.38
CA ALA A 14 -8.07 0.00 8.17
C ALA A 14 -7.77 1.47 8.49
N ALA A 15 -8.55 2.09 9.37
CA ALA A 15 -8.35 3.47 9.82
C ALA A 15 -6.97 3.66 10.47
N ALA A 16 -6.55 2.75 11.35
CA ALA A 16 -5.20 2.77 11.93
C ALA A 16 -4.10 2.71 10.85
N LYS A 17 -4.28 1.89 9.80
CA LYS A 17 -3.32 1.82 8.69
C LYS A 17 -3.30 3.07 7.82
N HIS A 18 -4.41 3.79 7.68
CA HIS A 18 -4.43 5.10 7.00
C HIS A 18 -3.67 6.17 7.79
N GLU A 19 -3.85 6.24 9.11
CA GLU A 19 -3.08 7.19 9.95
C GLU A 19 -1.59 6.87 9.93
N ILE A 20 -1.25 5.58 9.89
CA ILE A 20 0.14 5.15 9.71
C ILE A 20 0.68 5.65 8.35
N MET A 21 -0.08 5.52 7.27
CA MET A 21 0.33 6.07 5.98
C MET A 21 0.54 7.59 6.04
N LEU A 22 -0.37 8.32 6.69
CA LEU A 22 -0.25 9.78 6.84
C LEU A 22 1.02 10.19 7.60
N SER A 23 1.31 9.56 8.74
CA SER A 23 2.53 9.91 9.48
C SER A 23 3.80 9.55 8.71
N THR A 24 3.77 8.46 7.93
CA THR A 24 4.87 8.10 7.02
C THR A 24 5.09 9.17 5.95
N LEU A 25 4.02 9.67 5.35
CA LEU A 25 4.11 10.66 4.26
C LEU A 25 4.52 12.04 4.77
N ALA A 26 4.05 12.44 5.96
CA ALA A 26 4.45 13.68 6.61
C ALA A 26 5.97 13.72 6.82
N GLU A 27 6.60 12.59 7.17
CA GLU A 27 8.05 12.47 7.27
C GLU A 27 8.78 12.50 5.92
N LEU A 28 8.15 11.99 4.85
CA LEU A 28 8.77 11.86 3.54
C LEU A 28 8.75 13.17 2.76
N LYS A 29 7.64 13.91 2.77
CA LYS A 29 7.49 15.12 1.98
C LYS A 29 6.44 16.07 2.58
N ALA A 30 6.84 16.86 3.57
CA ALA A 30 5.96 17.85 4.19
C ALA A 30 5.30 18.82 3.17
N GLU A 31 5.99 19.14 2.07
CA GLU A 31 5.50 20.03 1.00
C GLU A 31 4.61 19.31 -0.04
N GLU A 32 4.57 17.97 -0.04
CA GLU A 32 3.81 17.13 -0.99
C GLU A 32 2.72 16.30 -0.31
N ALA A 33 2.18 16.76 0.83
CA ALA A 33 1.00 16.16 1.44
C ALA A 33 -0.11 16.01 0.37
N SER A 34 -0.45 14.76 0.03
CA SER A 34 -1.44 14.47 -1.01
C SER A 34 -2.83 14.42 -0.39
N SER A 35 -3.73 15.21 -0.95
CA SER A 35 -5.11 15.33 -0.46
C SER A 35 -5.86 14.00 -0.47
N THR A 36 -5.50 13.09 -1.38
CA THR A 36 -6.08 11.75 -1.48
C THR A 36 -5.88 10.93 -0.20
N PHE A 37 -4.67 10.91 0.39
CA PHE A 37 -4.43 10.11 1.59
C PHE A 37 -5.18 10.65 2.82
N TYR A 38 -5.31 11.98 2.92
CA TYR A 38 -6.11 12.60 3.98
C TYR A 38 -7.61 12.29 3.82
N ALA A 39 -8.11 12.28 2.58
CA ALA A 39 -9.48 11.88 2.29
C ALA A 39 -9.71 10.38 2.57
N GLN A 40 -8.74 9.50 2.28
CA GLN A 40 -8.80 8.08 2.63
C GLN A 40 -8.85 7.87 4.15
N ALA A 41 -8.01 8.58 4.91
CA ALA A 41 -8.04 8.52 6.37
C ALA A 41 -9.37 9.02 6.94
N ALA A 42 -9.90 10.15 6.43
CA ALA A 42 -11.21 10.68 6.83
C ALA A 42 -12.32 9.64 6.63
N LEU A 43 -12.39 9.04 5.44
CA LEU A 43 -13.35 7.99 5.12
C LEU A 43 -13.17 6.74 6.00
N GLY A 44 -11.93 6.30 6.21
CA GLY A 44 -11.62 5.15 7.07
C GLY A 44 -12.09 5.36 8.51
N HIS A 45 -11.84 6.54 9.10
CA HIS A 45 -12.33 6.89 10.43
C HIS A 45 -13.86 6.97 10.49
N ALA A 46 -14.50 7.54 9.47
CA ALA A 46 -15.97 7.59 9.40
C ALA A 46 -16.59 6.18 9.40
N LEU A 47 -16.04 5.26 8.60
CA LEU A 47 -16.46 3.85 8.55
C LEU A 47 -16.19 3.10 9.86
N ALA A 48 -15.12 3.47 10.58
CA ALA A 48 -14.82 2.94 11.91
C ALA A 48 -15.69 3.53 13.03
N GLY A 49 -16.56 4.51 12.72
CA GLY A 49 -17.36 5.24 13.71
C GLY A 49 -16.58 6.28 14.53
N GLU A 50 -15.33 6.56 14.17
CA GLU A 50 -14.43 7.49 14.85
C GLU A 50 -14.65 8.95 14.37
N TRP A 51 -15.86 9.47 14.55
CA TRP A 51 -16.30 10.75 13.97
C TRP A 51 -15.52 11.99 14.42
N ASP A 52 -14.93 11.97 15.62
CA ASP A 52 -14.05 13.06 16.06
C ASP A 52 -12.82 13.18 15.16
N ARG A 53 -12.21 12.04 14.81
CA ARG A 53 -11.06 11.99 13.89
C ARG A 53 -11.47 12.20 12.44
N ALA A 54 -12.63 11.68 12.06
CA ALA A 54 -13.17 11.82 10.70
C ALA A 54 -13.45 13.29 10.33
N ARG A 55 -13.63 14.21 11.29
CA ARG A 55 -13.94 15.62 11.02
C ARG A 55 -12.74 16.50 10.69
N GLU A 56 -11.55 16.20 11.19
CA GLU A 56 -10.36 17.07 11.01
C GLU A 56 -9.69 16.89 9.65
N ARG A 57 -9.56 15.64 9.22
CA ARG A 57 -8.84 15.23 8.00
C ARG A 57 -9.46 15.73 6.68
N PRO A 58 -10.79 15.77 6.48
CA PRO A 58 -11.37 16.17 5.21
C PRO A 58 -11.23 17.68 4.97
N GLU A 59 -11.22 18.51 6.02
CA GLU A 59 -10.95 19.94 5.91
C GLU A 59 -9.52 20.22 5.44
N PHE A 60 -8.54 19.48 5.97
CA PHE A 60 -7.17 19.58 5.47
C PHE A 60 -7.08 19.25 3.98
N ALA A 61 -7.71 18.14 3.55
CA ALA A 61 -7.72 17.72 2.16
C ALA A 61 -8.36 18.79 1.24
N ARG A 62 -9.52 19.34 1.62
CA ARG A 62 -10.20 20.41 0.86
C ARG A 62 -9.32 21.66 0.74
N ASN A 63 -8.77 22.12 1.87
CA ASN A 63 -7.93 23.32 1.90
C ASN A 63 -6.66 23.15 1.07
N ASN A 64 -6.01 21.98 1.14
CA ASN A 64 -4.81 21.70 0.36
C ASN A 64 -5.08 21.65 -1.16
N ILE A 65 -6.22 21.08 -1.60
CA ILE A 65 -6.64 21.12 -3.02
C ILE A 65 -6.80 22.57 -3.49
N VAL A 66 -7.51 23.39 -2.72
CA VAL A 66 -7.78 24.80 -3.07
C VAL A 66 -6.49 25.62 -3.08
N ASP A 67 -5.66 25.48 -2.05
CA ASP A 67 -4.41 26.22 -1.90
C ASP A 67 -3.42 25.89 -3.04
N ARG A 68 -3.24 24.61 -3.37
CA ARG A 68 -2.37 24.18 -4.49
C ARG A 68 -2.86 24.72 -5.83
N ARG A 69 -4.18 24.71 -6.06
CA ARG A 69 -4.78 25.32 -7.26
C ARG A 69 -4.49 26.82 -7.31
N ASN A 70 -4.65 27.54 -6.20
CA ASN A 70 -4.39 28.97 -6.12
C ASN A 70 -2.91 29.32 -6.31
N ARG A 71 -1.99 28.44 -5.91
CA ARG A 71 -0.55 28.56 -6.14
C ARG A 71 -0.10 28.16 -7.56
N GLY A 72 -1.03 27.80 -8.45
CA GLY A 72 -0.72 27.41 -9.83
C GLY A 72 -0.09 26.02 -9.98
N VAL A 73 -0.13 25.21 -8.92
CA VAL A 73 0.44 23.84 -8.87
C VAL A 73 -0.64 22.83 -8.46
N PRO A 74 -1.73 22.68 -9.23
CA PRO A 74 -2.85 21.81 -8.86
C PRO A 74 -2.39 20.34 -8.74
N GLU A 75 -2.99 19.60 -7.80
CA GLU A 75 -2.74 18.16 -7.71
C GLU A 75 -3.30 17.42 -8.94
N GLU A 76 -2.43 16.64 -9.59
CA GLU A 76 -2.74 15.85 -10.80
C GLU A 76 -3.96 14.92 -10.59
N ASN A 77 -4.17 14.43 -9.36
CA ASN A 77 -5.22 13.47 -9.02
C ASN A 77 -6.24 14.04 -8.01
N SER A 78 -6.46 15.36 -8.00
CA SER A 78 -7.43 16.01 -7.09
C SER A 78 -8.85 15.44 -7.19
N SER A 79 -9.26 14.93 -8.36
CA SER A 79 -10.57 14.27 -8.55
C SER A 79 -10.74 13.02 -7.67
N ARG A 80 -9.67 12.26 -7.42
CA ARG A 80 -9.69 11.08 -6.53
C ARG A 80 -9.98 11.49 -5.10
N ALA A 81 -9.33 12.56 -4.63
CA ALA A 81 -9.59 13.11 -3.31
C ALA A 81 -11.03 13.60 -3.17
N VAL A 82 -11.56 14.31 -4.18
CA VAL A 82 -12.97 14.77 -4.20
C VAL A 82 -13.94 13.61 -4.09
N GLU A 83 -13.73 12.53 -4.84
CA GLU A 83 -14.62 11.37 -4.78
C GLU A 83 -14.63 10.70 -3.39
N LEU A 84 -13.47 10.57 -2.74
CA LEU A 84 -13.40 10.06 -1.37
C LEU A 84 -14.12 10.98 -0.37
N LEU A 85 -13.96 12.30 -0.53
CA LEU A 85 -14.61 13.30 0.31
C LEU A 85 -16.13 13.29 0.12
N ASP A 86 -16.62 13.06 -1.10
CA ASP A 86 -18.05 12.94 -1.37
C ASP A 86 -18.66 11.73 -0.64
N LEU A 87 -17.98 10.58 -0.65
CA LEU A 87 -18.44 9.40 0.08
C LEU A 87 -18.39 9.62 1.60
N HIS A 88 -17.34 10.28 2.10
CA HIS A 88 -17.26 10.71 3.49
C HIS A 88 -18.45 11.62 3.86
N ASP A 89 -18.78 12.60 3.03
CA ASP A 89 -19.87 13.55 3.30
C ASP A 89 -21.25 12.86 3.27
N ILE A 90 -21.42 11.83 2.45
CA ILE A 90 -22.60 10.97 2.46
C ILE A 90 -22.72 10.22 3.80
N LEU A 91 -21.64 9.61 4.27
CA LEU A 91 -21.63 8.93 5.58
C LEU A 91 -21.90 9.91 6.71
N ARG A 92 -21.34 11.13 6.64
CA ARG A 92 -21.58 12.20 7.61
C ARG A 92 -23.06 12.58 7.64
N LEU A 93 -23.70 12.78 6.48
CA LEU A 93 -25.13 13.03 6.39
C LEU A 93 -25.96 11.90 7.01
N ALA A 94 -25.58 10.64 6.76
CA ALA A 94 -26.24 9.49 7.36
C ALA A 94 -26.08 9.47 8.89
N HIS A 95 -24.88 9.74 9.40
CA HIS A 95 -24.59 9.83 10.83
C HIS A 95 -25.37 10.95 11.53
N GLU A 96 -25.55 12.10 10.86
CA GLU A 96 -26.35 13.23 11.34
C GLU A 96 -27.88 12.99 11.23
N GLY A 97 -28.31 11.81 10.76
CA GLY A 97 -29.72 11.43 10.63
C GLY A 97 -30.39 11.91 9.34
N ASN A 98 -29.64 12.52 8.42
CA ASN A 98 -30.15 13.01 7.14
C ASN A 98 -30.03 11.93 6.04
N LEU A 99 -30.71 10.80 6.26
CA LEU A 99 -30.61 9.61 5.39
C LEU A 99 -31.14 9.85 3.97
N VAL A 100 -32.21 10.65 3.81
CA VAL A 100 -32.79 10.95 2.49
C VAL A 100 -31.78 11.68 1.61
N GLN A 101 -31.11 12.71 2.14
CA GLN A 101 -30.09 13.43 1.39
C GLN A 101 -28.87 12.56 1.13
N ALA A 102 -28.45 11.76 2.12
CA ALA A 102 -27.32 10.84 1.97
C ALA A 102 -27.57 9.82 0.83
N ARG A 103 -28.75 9.20 0.80
CA ARG A 103 -29.17 8.27 -0.26
C ARG A 103 -29.18 8.94 -1.63
N ARG A 104 -29.79 10.13 -1.73
CA ARG A 104 -29.84 10.89 -2.98
C ARG A 104 -28.44 11.20 -3.51
N ASN A 105 -27.53 11.65 -2.63
CA ASN A 105 -26.17 11.99 -3.01
C ASN A 105 -25.37 10.74 -3.41
N PHE A 106 -25.57 9.61 -2.73
CA PHE A 106 -24.93 8.35 -3.09
C PHE A 106 -25.41 7.83 -4.46
N ALA A 107 -26.72 7.88 -4.70
CA ALA A 107 -27.33 7.43 -5.97
C ALA A 107 -27.07 8.40 -7.14
N ALA A 108 -26.69 9.65 -6.89
CA ALA A 108 -26.41 10.65 -7.92
C ALA A 108 -25.16 10.31 -8.76
N ARG A 109 -24.25 9.48 -8.23
CA ARG A 109 -23.09 8.98 -8.97
C ARG A 109 -23.45 7.69 -9.68
N SER A 110 -23.15 7.62 -10.97
CA SER A 110 -23.31 6.40 -11.76
C SER A 110 -22.29 5.33 -11.38
N GLN A 111 -21.08 5.74 -10.99
CA GLN A 111 -19.98 4.87 -10.59
C GLN A 111 -19.10 5.55 -9.55
N TRP A 112 -18.48 4.73 -8.70
CA TRP A 112 -17.45 5.12 -7.76
C TRP A 112 -16.13 4.44 -8.12
N LEU A 113 -15.06 5.21 -8.30
CA LEU A 113 -13.76 4.68 -8.77
C LEU A 113 -12.70 4.64 -7.67
N GLU A 114 -12.64 5.67 -6.83
CA GLU A 114 -11.59 5.81 -5.82
C GLU A 114 -11.85 5.10 -4.49
N PRO A 115 -13.07 5.05 -3.91
CA PRO A 115 -13.32 4.29 -2.68
C PRO A 115 -13.00 2.80 -2.85
N SER A 116 -12.68 2.07 -1.77
CA SER A 116 -12.62 0.62 -1.84
C SER A 116 -14.03 0.04 -2.00
N LEU A 117 -14.14 -1.20 -2.50
CA LEU A 117 -15.44 -1.88 -2.53
C LEU A 117 -16.01 -2.03 -1.12
N GLY A 118 -15.18 -2.35 -0.12
CA GLY A 118 -15.63 -2.46 1.26
C GLY A 118 -16.27 -1.18 1.80
N ALA A 119 -15.65 -0.03 1.53
CA ALA A 119 -16.21 1.27 1.87
C ALA A 119 -17.56 1.53 1.18
N LEU A 120 -17.68 1.19 -0.11
CA LEU A 120 -18.92 1.36 -0.88
C LEU A 120 -20.03 0.45 -0.39
N MET A 121 -19.69 -0.80 -0.08
CA MET A 121 -20.64 -1.76 0.45
C MET A 121 -21.16 -1.36 1.82
N GLU A 122 -20.29 -0.87 2.71
CA GLU A 122 -20.72 -0.44 4.03
C GLU A 122 -21.58 0.82 3.95
N ALA A 123 -21.21 1.79 3.12
CA ALA A 123 -22.07 2.93 2.82
C ALA A 123 -23.42 2.48 2.24
N ASN A 124 -23.42 1.56 1.27
CA ASN A 124 -24.64 0.99 0.71
C ASN A 124 -25.49 0.31 1.79
N ARG A 125 -24.89 -0.51 2.67
CA ARG A 125 -25.57 -1.19 3.77
C ARG A 125 -26.25 -0.20 4.71
N ILE A 126 -25.51 0.80 5.20
CA ILE A 126 -26.02 1.87 6.08
C ILE A 126 -27.19 2.61 5.41
N LEU A 127 -27.04 2.97 4.14
CA LEU A 127 -28.04 3.77 3.42
C LEU A 127 -29.28 2.97 3.05
N ARG A 128 -29.16 1.66 2.78
CA ARG A 128 -30.32 0.79 2.48
C ARG A 128 -31.15 0.47 3.71
N GLU A 129 -30.57 0.52 4.90
CA GLU A 129 -31.27 0.20 6.15
C GLU A 129 -32.49 1.13 6.34
N GLY A 130 -33.68 0.52 6.44
CA GLY A 130 -34.95 1.24 6.57
C GLY A 130 -35.31 2.16 5.40
N ALA A 131 -34.67 2.01 4.24
CA ALA A 131 -34.96 2.84 3.06
C ALA A 131 -36.27 2.40 2.39
N PRO A 132 -37.15 3.34 2.02
CA PRO A 132 -38.32 3.02 1.22
C PRO A 132 -37.89 2.66 -0.21
N ALA A 133 -38.68 1.84 -0.91
CA ALA A 133 -38.30 1.27 -2.21
C ALA A 133 -38.02 2.35 -3.27
N GLU A 134 -38.74 3.46 -3.23
CA GLU A 134 -38.57 4.61 -4.12
C GLU A 134 -37.23 5.35 -3.95
N GLU A 135 -36.56 5.20 -2.80
CA GLU A 135 -35.24 5.79 -2.55
C GLU A 135 -34.08 4.86 -2.93
N LEU A 136 -34.36 3.58 -3.20
CA LEU A 136 -33.37 2.58 -3.61
C LEU A 136 -33.07 2.70 -5.12
N THR A 137 -32.35 3.75 -5.51
CA THR A 137 -32.02 4.04 -6.91
C THR A 137 -30.50 3.98 -7.18
N GLY A 138 -30.10 3.89 -8.45
CA GLY A 138 -28.68 3.78 -8.83
C GLY A 138 -28.01 2.58 -8.18
N MET A 139 -26.84 2.77 -7.57
CA MET A 139 -26.14 1.71 -6.84
C MET A 139 -26.85 1.24 -5.56
N LEU A 140 -27.84 1.99 -5.04
CA LEU A 140 -28.67 1.53 -3.92
C LEU A 140 -29.69 0.48 -4.34
N THR A 141 -29.89 0.20 -5.63
CA THR A 141 -30.75 -0.91 -6.08
C THR A 141 -30.14 -2.26 -5.70
N GLN A 142 -28.81 -2.35 -5.73
CA GLN A 142 -28.04 -3.55 -5.42
C GLN A 142 -27.81 -3.67 -3.91
N THR A 143 -27.86 -4.91 -3.43
CA THR A 143 -27.38 -5.32 -2.12
C THR A 143 -25.85 -5.39 -2.09
N PRO A 144 -25.22 -5.28 -0.91
CA PRO A 144 -23.76 -5.47 -0.78
C PRO A 144 -23.27 -6.82 -1.35
N GLU A 145 -24.08 -7.88 -1.21
CA GLU A 145 -23.77 -9.22 -1.74
C GLU A 145 -23.79 -9.25 -3.27
N GLU A 146 -24.73 -8.54 -3.90
CA GLU A 146 -24.80 -8.40 -5.36
C GLU A 146 -23.60 -7.60 -5.88
N MET A 147 -23.19 -6.53 -5.20
CA MET A 147 -21.98 -5.77 -5.54
C MET A 147 -20.72 -6.66 -5.48
N TRP A 148 -20.60 -7.51 -4.46
CA TRP A 148 -19.51 -8.49 -4.37
C TRP A 148 -19.54 -9.51 -5.51
N LYS A 149 -20.73 -10.02 -5.83
CA LYS A 149 -20.91 -10.96 -6.93
C LYS A 149 -20.51 -10.33 -8.26
N GLU A 150 -20.97 -9.12 -8.55
CA GLU A 150 -20.62 -8.39 -9.77
C GLU A 150 -19.12 -8.18 -9.90
N ARG A 151 -18.42 -7.80 -8.82
CA ARG A 151 -16.95 -7.70 -8.85
C ARG A 151 -16.27 -9.03 -9.19
N ARG A 152 -16.74 -10.14 -8.60
CA ARG A 152 -16.20 -11.47 -8.90
C ARG A 152 -16.44 -11.87 -10.35
N ASP A 153 -17.66 -11.63 -10.84
CA ASP A 153 -18.05 -11.94 -12.22
C ASP A 153 -17.24 -11.09 -13.21
N ALA A 154 -17.05 -9.79 -12.94
CA ALA A 154 -16.21 -8.91 -13.75
C ALA A 154 -14.73 -9.33 -13.74
N ALA A 155 -14.17 -9.67 -12.56
CA ALA A 155 -12.80 -10.16 -12.44
C ALA A 155 -12.61 -11.49 -13.20
N MET A 156 -13.59 -12.38 -13.14
CA MET A 156 -13.60 -13.62 -13.90
C MET A 156 -13.71 -13.34 -15.40
N ALA A 157 -14.58 -12.43 -15.83
CA ALA A 157 -14.73 -12.06 -17.23
C ALA A 157 -13.42 -11.49 -17.82
N VAL A 158 -12.69 -10.64 -17.07
CA VAL A 158 -11.37 -10.15 -17.48
C VAL A 158 -10.37 -11.30 -17.61
N LYS A 159 -10.40 -12.29 -16.71
CA LYS A 159 -9.55 -13.49 -16.81
C LYS A 159 -9.92 -14.31 -18.04
N LEU A 160 -11.20 -14.59 -18.26
CA LEU A 160 -11.70 -15.34 -19.42
C LEU A 160 -11.44 -14.63 -20.74
N GLN A 161 -11.46 -13.30 -20.77
CA GLN A 161 -11.06 -12.53 -21.95
C GLN A 161 -9.56 -12.69 -22.25
N LYS A 162 -8.73 -12.75 -21.21
CA LYS A 162 -7.29 -13.00 -21.32
C LYS A 162 -6.96 -14.47 -21.61
N ASP A 163 -7.88 -15.38 -21.32
CA ASP A 163 -7.83 -16.82 -21.57
C ASP A 163 -7.86 -17.20 -23.07
N THR A 164 -7.88 -16.21 -23.97
CA THR A 164 -7.69 -16.44 -25.41
C THR A 164 -6.21 -16.60 -25.80
N ASP A 165 -5.27 -16.36 -24.88
CA ASP A 165 -3.83 -16.50 -25.07
C ASP A 165 -3.23 -17.40 -23.99
N ASN A 166 -2.71 -18.55 -24.42
CA ASN A 166 -2.14 -19.57 -23.53
C ASN A 166 -0.94 -19.02 -22.74
N ASP A 167 -0.20 -18.05 -23.29
CA ASP A 167 0.91 -17.39 -22.59
C ASP A 167 0.40 -16.56 -21.41
N THR A 168 -0.77 -15.91 -21.55
CA THR A 168 -1.36 -15.12 -20.45
C THR A 168 -1.87 -15.98 -19.30
N LEU A 169 -2.30 -17.23 -19.57
CA LEU A 169 -2.63 -18.20 -18.52
C LEU A 169 -1.40 -18.58 -17.68
N PHE A 170 -0.23 -18.74 -18.29
CA PHE A 170 1.01 -18.99 -17.56
C PHE A 170 1.47 -17.76 -16.77
N ASP A 171 1.21 -16.54 -17.26
CA ASP A 171 1.49 -15.30 -16.53
C ASP A 171 0.58 -15.10 -15.29
N LEU A 172 -0.60 -15.74 -15.25
CA LEU A 172 -1.48 -15.72 -14.07
C LEU A 172 -1.04 -16.69 -12.97
N ILE A 173 -0.14 -17.63 -13.26
CA ILE A 173 0.51 -18.46 -12.25
C ILE A 173 1.57 -17.59 -11.59
N TRP A 174 1.42 -17.33 -10.29
CA TRP A 174 2.43 -16.56 -9.55
C TRP A 174 3.79 -17.24 -9.74
N PRO A 175 4.81 -16.56 -10.29
CA PRO A 175 6.10 -17.17 -10.52
C PRO A 175 6.68 -17.61 -9.17
N TYR A 176 6.89 -18.90 -8.99
CA TYR A 176 7.54 -19.40 -7.80
C TYR A 176 9.02 -18.98 -7.84
N ALA A 177 9.50 -18.38 -6.76
CA ALA A 177 10.90 -18.01 -6.67
C ALA A 177 11.77 -19.27 -6.64
N LYS A 178 12.70 -19.40 -7.59
CA LYS A 178 13.62 -20.54 -7.66
C LYS A 178 14.80 -20.29 -6.73
N ILE A 179 15.37 -21.35 -6.13
CA ILE A 179 16.55 -21.27 -5.25
C ILE A 179 17.69 -20.50 -5.93
N GLY A 180 17.93 -20.74 -7.23
CA GLY A 180 18.96 -20.04 -8.00
C GLY A 180 18.77 -18.52 -8.06
N GLU A 181 17.52 -18.04 -8.07
CA GLU A 181 17.23 -16.60 -8.12
C GLU A 181 17.63 -15.90 -6.81
N PHE A 182 17.44 -16.56 -5.66
CA PHE A 182 17.94 -16.07 -4.37
C PHE A 182 19.47 -16.10 -4.28
N GLU A 183 20.11 -17.17 -4.79
CA GLU A 183 21.57 -17.26 -4.85
C GLU A 183 22.18 -16.17 -5.74
N ASP A 184 21.54 -15.82 -6.85
CA ASP A 184 22.02 -14.80 -7.79
C ASP A 184 21.99 -13.39 -7.16
N GLN A 185 21.01 -13.12 -6.30
CA GLN A 185 20.91 -11.85 -5.57
C GLN A 185 21.90 -11.72 -4.42
N SER A 186 22.35 -12.84 -3.84
CA SER A 186 23.22 -12.88 -2.66
C SER A 186 24.40 -11.90 -2.72
N LYS A 187 25.11 -11.83 -3.84
CA LYS A 187 26.30 -10.97 -3.95
C LYS A 187 25.97 -9.50 -3.73
N GLU A 188 24.89 -8.99 -4.32
CA GLU A 188 24.52 -7.58 -4.18
C GLU A 188 23.84 -7.33 -2.82
N THR A 189 23.01 -8.27 -2.35
CA THR A 189 22.36 -8.21 -1.01
C THR A 189 23.38 -8.10 0.12
N TRP A 190 24.45 -8.90 0.10
CA TRP A 190 25.45 -8.95 1.16
C TRP A 190 26.52 -7.84 1.06
N ARG A 191 26.49 -7.01 0.01
CA ARG A 191 27.52 -6.01 -0.26
C ARG A 191 27.20 -4.66 0.38
N VAL A 192 27.65 -4.47 1.63
CA VAL A 192 27.43 -3.23 2.40
C VAL A 192 28.29 -2.05 1.92
N ALA A 193 29.63 -2.17 1.95
CA ALA A 193 30.55 -1.04 1.81
C ALA A 193 30.54 -0.30 0.45
N LYS A 194 30.01 -0.95 -0.60
CA LYS A 194 29.87 -0.40 -1.96
C LYS A 194 28.59 -0.94 -2.60
N SER A 195 27.49 -0.86 -1.86
CA SER A 195 26.20 -1.35 -2.31
C SER A 195 25.82 -0.73 -3.65
N ARG A 196 25.33 -1.55 -4.57
CA ARG A 196 24.67 -1.11 -5.79
C ARG A 196 23.16 -1.00 -5.63
N MET A 197 22.63 -1.55 -4.54
CA MET A 197 21.22 -1.48 -4.22
C MET A 197 20.87 -0.16 -3.55
N MET A 198 21.82 0.48 -2.88
CA MET A 198 21.55 1.63 -2.02
C MET A 198 22.13 2.92 -2.61
N ALA A 199 21.40 4.02 -2.44
CA ALA A 199 21.88 5.35 -2.79
C ALA A 199 23.18 5.70 -2.04
N THR A 200 24.00 6.58 -2.63
CA THR A 200 25.31 6.97 -2.05
C THR A 200 25.18 7.94 -0.88
N LYS A 201 24.06 8.64 -0.78
CA LYS A 201 23.72 9.56 0.32
C LYS A 201 22.24 9.39 0.67
N PRO A 202 21.84 9.65 1.92
CA PRO A 202 20.43 9.76 2.25
C PRO A 202 19.85 11.02 1.60
N ASP A 203 18.54 11.02 1.42
CA ASP A 203 17.81 12.22 1.07
C ASP A 203 17.96 13.27 2.19
N GLU A 204 18.34 14.49 1.80
CA GLU A 204 18.71 15.55 2.75
C GLU A 204 17.53 16.05 3.59
N LYS A 205 16.30 15.93 3.06
CA LYS A 205 15.08 16.40 3.75
C LYS A 205 14.57 15.35 4.74
N THR A 206 14.62 14.07 4.37
CA THR A 206 13.97 12.98 5.10
C THR A 206 14.94 12.11 5.91
N GLY A 207 16.24 12.20 5.63
CA GLY A 207 17.27 11.32 6.19
C GLY A 207 17.13 9.86 5.74
N ARG A 208 16.27 9.57 4.76
CA ARG A 208 16.00 8.20 4.28
C ARG A 208 16.89 7.84 3.10
N TRP A 209 17.28 6.59 3.04
CA TRP A 209 18.05 6.03 1.95
C TRP A 209 17.13 5.37 0.94
N TYR A 210 17.36 5.64 -0.33
CA TYR A 210 16.71 4.90 -1.41
C TYR A 210 17.45 3.58 -1.63
N VAL A 211 16.71 2.47 -1.61
CA VAL A 211 17.22 1.12 -1.88
C VAL A 211 16.41 0.52 -3.03
N ALA A 212 17.05 -0.11 -4.00
CA ALA A 212 16.41 -0.65 -5.19
C ALA A 212 17.15 -1.87 -5.74
N THR A 213 16.40 -2.80 -6.31
CA THR A 213 16.96 -3.90 -7.11
C THR A 213 15.94 -4.38 -8.15
N TYR A 214 16.43 -5.19 -9.10
CA TYR A 214 15.65 -5.75 -10.20
C TYR A 214 15.60 -7.28 -10.08
N GLY A 215 14.53 -7.88 -10.58
CA GLY A 215 14.39 -9.34 -10.67
C GLY A 215 13.00 -9.83 -10.26
N ASN A 216 12.89 -11.11 -9.92
CA ASN A 216 11.66 -11.70 -9.41
C ASN A 216 11.20 -10.96 -8.12
N ARG A 217 9.97 -10.43 -8.11
CA ARG A 217 9.43 -9.61 -7.01
C ARG A 217 9.54 -10.27 -5.64
N LEU A 218 9.36 -11.59 -5.57
CA LEU A 218 9.47 -12.33 -4.31
C LEU A 218 10.89 -12.28 -3.76
N VAL A 219 11.89 -12.41 -4.64
CA VAL A 219 13.30 -12.39 -4.25
C VAL A 219 13.78 -10.97 -3.96
N THR A 220 13.34 -9.98 -4.75
CA THR A 220 13.80 -8.60 -4.62
C THR A 220 13.32 -7.95 -3.33
N ILE A 221 12.11 -8.28 -2.86
CA ILE A 221 11.60 -7.81 -1.56
C ILE A 221 12.50 -8.32 -0.43
N ASP A 222 12.73 -9.63 -0.35
CA ASP A 222 13.58 -10.23 0.68
C ASP A 222 15.02 -9.72 0.61
N SER A 223 15.54 -9.53 -0.61
CA SER A 223 16.86 -8.96 -0.84
C SER A 223 16.97 -7.53 -0.30
N ILE A 224 15.98 -6.66 -0.55
CA ILE A 224 15.97 -5.29 -0.02
C ILE A 224 15.86 -5.29 1.51
N VAL A 225 15.00 -6.14 2.08
CA VAL A 225 14.81 -6.26 3.52
C VAL A 225 16.11 -6.70 4.21
N LEU A 226 16.74 -7.78 3.73
CA LEU A 226 18.01 -8.27 4.26
C LEU A 226 19.14 -7.25 4.07
N HIS A 227 19.24 -6.63 2.89
CA HIS A 227 20.27 -5.62 2.64
C HIS A 227 20.13 -4.42 3.59
N SER A 228 18.90 -3.97 3.84
CA SER A 228 18.61 -2.89 4.78
C SER A 228 19.03 -3.24 6.21
N ALA A 229 18.79 -4.47 6.65
CA ALA A 229 19.23 -4.95 7.96
C ALA A 229 20.76 -4.96 8.10
N LEU A 230 21.47 -5.45 7.08
CA LEU A 230 22.94 -5.43 7.04
C LEU A 230 23.50 -4.01 7.07
N GLN A 231 22.87 -3.08 6.35
CA GLN A 231 23.25 -1.67 6.35
C GLN A 231 22.97 -1.00 7.70
N ALA A 232 21.87 -1.31 8.36
CA ALA A 232 21.57 -0.82 9.70
C ALA A 232 22.67 -1.22 10.69
N LYS A 233 23.07 -2.50 10.69
CA LYS A 233 24.17 -3.00 11.54
C LYS A 233 25.49 -2.31 11.22
N ALA A 234 25.80 -2.12 9.94
CA ALA A 234 27.02 -1.45 9.51
C ALA A 234 27.05 0.05 9.90
N ALA A 235 25.88 0.68 9.96
CA ALA A 235 25.69 2.04 10.46
C ALA A 235 25.64 2.13 12.00
N GLY A 236 25.78 1.01 12.72
CA GLY A 236 25.72 0.96 14.18
C GLY A 236 24.32 1.09 14.78
N LYS A 237 23.27 0.87 13.98
CA LYS A 237 21.86 0.94 14.39
C LYS A 237 21.29 -0.44 14.69
N GLN A 238 20.33 -0.50 15.61
CA GLN A 238 19.68 -1.75 16.00
C GLN A 238 18.64 -2.23 14.99
N GLY A 239 18.06 -1.34 14.19
CA GLY A 239 17.05 -1.69 13.21
C GLY A 239 16.80 -0.62 12.16
N PHE A 240 15.66 -0.74 11.50
CA PHE A 240 15.26 0.18 10.45
C PHE A 240 13.74 0.27 10.30
N THR A 241 13.28 1.38 9.72
CA THR A 241 11.92 1.46 9.16
C THR A 241 12.01 1.50 7.65
N MET A 242 11.01 0.93 6.98
CA MET A 242 11.02 0.79 5.53
C MET A 242 9.64 1.04 4.95
N MET A 243 9.60 1.76 3.83
CA MET A 243 8.45 1.82 2.94
C MET A 243 8.82 1.20 1.61
N LEU A 244 8.20 0.06 1.28
CA LEU A 244 8.37 -0.59 -0.03
C LEU A 244 7.52 0.11 -1.09
N TYR A 245 8.11 0.26 -2.27
CA TYR A 245 7.46 0.74 -3.48
C TYR A 245 7.62 -0.31 -4.58
N LEU A 246 6.49 -0.89 -4.99
CA LEU A 246 6.44 -1.90 -6.03
C LEU A 246 6.08 -1.21 -7.34
N SER A 247 7.01 -1.16 -8.29
CA SER A 247 6.73 -0.59 -9.61
C SER A 247 6.18 -1.66 -10.54
N ASP A 248 5.11 -1.34 -11.26
CA ASP A 248 4.62 -2.15 -12.39
C ASP A 248 5.43 -1.92 -13.67
N ARG A 249 6.45 -1.04 -13.64
CA ARG A 249 7.38 -0.87 -14.76
C ARG A 249 8.34 -2.06 -14.82
N THR A 250 8.18 -2.87 -15.86
CA THR A 250 9.10 -3.95 -16.23
C THR A 250 10.28 -3.39 -17.04
N SER A 251 11.49 -3.72 -16.63
CA SER A 251 12.71 -3.46 -17.41
C SER A 251 13.26 -4.75 -18.01
N TYR A 252 14.32 -4.66 -18.82
CA TYR A 252 15.05 -5.83 -19.33
C TYR A 252 15.51 -6.79 -18.20
N TYR A 253 15.75 -6.28 -16.99
CA TYR A 253 16.18 -7.06 -15.83
C TYR A 253 15.01 -7.51 -14.93
N GLY A 254 13.77 -7.36 -15.39
CA GLY A 254 12.56 -7.63 -14.62
C GLY A 254 11.99 -6.36 -13.96
N PRO A 255 10.93 -6.51 -13.14
CA PRO A 255 10.28 -5.41 -12.45
C PRO A 255 11.22 -4.76 -11.42
N LEU A 256 11.17 -3.44 -11.34
CA LEU A 256 11.89 -2.68 -10.32
C LEU A 256 11.15 -2.77 -8.98
N THR A 257 11.87 -3.20 -7.95
CA THR A 257 11.43 -3.07 -6.56
C THR A 257 12.30 -2.04 -5.88
N SER A 258 11.68 -1.09 -5.18
CA SER A 258 12.43 -0.09 -4.41
C SER A 258 11.85 0.12 -3.03
N ALA A 259 12.62 0.79 -2.18
CA ALA A 259 12.24 1.13 -0.83
C ALA A 259 12.89 2.42 -0.37
N PHE A 260 12.23 3.11 0.55
CA PHE A 260 12.81 4.19 1.33
C PHE A 260 13.05 3.71 2.76
N VAL A 261 14.30 3.73 3.19
CA VAL A 261 14.75 3.10 4.44
C VAL A 261 15.34 4.15 5.39
N ARG A 262 14.97 4.11 6.66
CA ARG A 262 15.60 4.89 7.73
C ARG A 262 16.25 3.94 8.73
N PHE A 263 17.55 4.08 9.00
CA PHE A 263 18.23 3.29 10.03
C PHE A 263 18.10 3.98 11.38
N VAL A 264 17.63 3.25 12.38
CA VAL A 264 17.17 3.82 13.65
C VAL A 264 17.39 2.85 14.80
N ASP A 265 17.46 3.41 16.00
CA ASP A 265 17.34 2.69 17.25
C ASP A 265 15.87 2.71 17.75
N PRO A 266 15.44 1.69 18.52
CA PRO A 266 14.12 1.70 19.15
C PRO A 266 13.90 2.96 19.99
N GLY A 267 12.73 3.59 19.83
CA GLY A 267 12.35 4.79 20.58
C GLY A 267 12.84 6.11 20.01
N GLU A 268 13.55 6.11 18.88
CA GLU A 268 13.81 7.36 18.14
C GLU A 268 12.50 8.00 17.62
N PRO A 269 12.44 9.34 17.49
CA PRO A 269 11.27 10.02 16.93
C PRO A 269 10.86 9.45 15.57
N GLY A 270 9.55 9.25 15.35
CA GLY A 270 9.00 8.69 14.10
C GLY A 270 9.22 7.17 13.92
N VAL A 271 9.60 6.46 14.99
CA VAL A 271 9.77 5.00 14.98
C VAL A 271 8.65 4.36 15.79
N ASP A 272 7.54 4.05 15.12
CA ASP A 272 6.45 3.27 15.71
C ASP A 272 6.85 1.79 15.77
N ALA A 273 6.49 1.10 16.85
CA ALA A 273 6.79 -0.33 17.03
C ALA A 273 6.26 -1.18 15.87
N GLU A 274 5.13 -0.79 15.26
CA GLU A 274 4.55 -1.48 14.09
C GLU A 274 5.37 -1.35 12.79
N ARG A 275 6.27 -0.38 12.71
CA ARG A 275 7.13 -0.14 11.52
C ARG A 275 8.57 -0.55 11.72
N TYR A 276 8.95 -0.77 12.97
CA TYR A 276 10.31 -1.09 13.33
C TYR A 276 10.64 -2.54 12.96
N LEU A 277 11.70 -2.72 12.21
CA LEU A 277 12.28 -4.02 11.89
C LEU A 277 13.62 -4.15 12.61
N ALA A 278 13.69 -5.10 13.55
CA ALA A 278 14.93 -5.42 14.24
C ALA A 278 15.93 -6.05 13.27
N ALA A 279 17.13 -5.48 13.14
CA ALA A 279 18.09 -5.93 12.14
C ALA A 279 18.58 -7.36 12.40
N ASP A 280 18.79 -7.72 13.67
CA ASP A 280 19.28 -9.05 14.03
C ASP A 280 18.24 -10.15 13.72
N ASP A 281 16.96 -9.90 13.98
CA ASP A 281 15.88 -10.85 13.67
C ASP A 281 15.74 -11.05 12.16
N VAL A 282 15.74 -9.95 11.40
CA VAL A 282 15.68 -9.99 9.94
C VAL A 282 16.88 -10.74 9.34
N ILE A 283 18.09 -10.50 9.85
CA ILE A 283 19.29 -11.21 9.39
C ILE A 283 19.19 -12.70 9.73
N ALA A 284 18.74 -13.04 10.93
CA ALA A 284 18.62 -14.43 11.37
C ALA A 284 17.63 -15.23 10.49
N GLU A 285 16.52 -14.61 10.11
CA GLU A 285 15.51 -15.21 9.25
C GLU A 285 15.98 -15.28 7.79
N LEU A 286 16.30 -14.13 7.18
CA LEU A 286 16.52 -14.05 5.74
C LEU A 286 17.88 -14.57 5.29
N ARG A 287 18.88 -14.70 6.17
CA ARG A 287 20.16 -15.35 5.82
C ARG A 287 19.97 -16.81 5.38
N GLN A 288 18.93 -17.49 5.85
CA GLN A 288 18.65 -18.86 5.43
C GLN A 288 18.13 -18.91 3.98
N VAL A 289 17.36 -17.89 3.60
CA VAL A 289 16.71 -17.74 2.30
C VAL A 289 17.68 -17.18 1.25
N ILE A 290 18.46 -16.16 1.61
CA ILE A 290 19.52 -15.55 0.81
C ILE A 290 20.87 -15.72 1.56
N PRO A 291 21.53 -16.88 1.41
CA PRO A 291 22.79 -17.16 2.09
C PRO A 291 23.90 -16.22 1.63
N SER A 292 24.93 -16.05 2.45
CA SER A 292 26.08 -15.23 2.07
C SER A 292 26.86 -15.85 0.90
N PRO A 293 27.62 -15.06 0.13
CA PRO A 293 28.45 -15.61 -0.96
C PRO A 293 29.42 -16.71 -0.51
N GLU A 294 29.92 -16.64 0.72
CA GLU A 294 30.79 -17.64 1.35
C GLU A 294 30.02 -18.94 1.64
N GLU A 295 28.78 -18.83 2.12
CA GLU A 295 27.91 -19.98 2.41
C GLU A 295 27.50 -20.69 1.13
N ILE A 296 27.17 -19.94 0.06
CA ILE A 296 26.88 -20.51 -1.27
C ILE A 296 28.11 -21.25 -1.81
N LYS A 297 29.30 -20.65 -1.71
CA LYS A 297 30.56 -21.31 -2.12
C LYS A 297 30.80 -22.60 -1.31
N ALA A 298 30.52 -22.60 -0.01
CA ALA A 298 30.65 -23.78 0.83
C ALA A 298 29.65 -24.88 0.46
N LYS A 299 28.38 -24.52 0.17
CA LYS A 299 27.36 -25.46 -0.29
C LYS A 299 27.72 -26.09 -1.64
N LYS A 300 28.17 -25.29 -2.61
CA LYS A 300 28.60 -25.77 -3.95
C LYS A 300 29.80 -26.71 -3.90
N LYS A 301 30.70 -26.56 -2.91
CA LYS A 301 31.81 -27.50 -2.68
C LYS A 301 31.37 -28.83 -2.07
N LYS A 302 30.23 -28.87 -1.37
CA LYS A 302 29.70 -30.07 -0.70
C LYS A 302 28.70 -30.86 -1.56
N GLN A 303 28.16 -30.26 -2.62
CA GLN A 303 27.30 -30.97 -3.56
C GLN A 303 28.17 -31.88 -4.46
N PRO A 304 27.95 -33.21 -4.48
CA PRO A 304 28.62 -34.08 -5.43
C PRO A 304 28.22 -33.66 -6.83
N LYS A 305 29.20 -33.54 -7.74
CA LYS A 305 28.92 -33.39 -9.17
C LYS A 305 28.13 -34.61 -9.60
N MET A 306 26.83 -34.46 -9.85
CA MET A 306 26.09 -35.47 -10.61
C MET A 306 26.67 -35.46 -12.02
N ILE A 307 27.28 -36.57 -12.39
CA ILE A 307 27.76 -36.88 -13.75
C ILE A 307 26.55 -37.35 -14.57
#